data_AF-A0A7V6H1F2-F1
#
_entry.id   AF-A0A7V6H1F2-F1
#
_cell.length_a   1.000
_cell.length_b   1.000
_cell.length_c   1.000
_cell.angle_alpha   90.00
_cell.angle_beta   90.00
_cell.angle_gamma   90.00
#
_symmetry.space_group_name_H-M   'P 1'
#
loop_
_entity.id
_entity.type
_entity.pdbx_description
1 polymer ?
#
loop_
_entity_poly.entity_id
_entity_poly.type
_entity_poly.pdbx_seq_one_letter_code
_entity_poly.pdbx_strand_id
1 'polypeptide(L)' 'MTEKNWMTLCHLSALAMFIIPGIGNIIGPLVVWLLKKDEFPAVDTEGKEALNFQITVTIAL' A
#
# COMPACT_ATOMS: atom_id res chain seq x y z
N MET A 1 11.39 10.05 8.73
CA MET A 1 10.83 9.91 7.37
C MET A 1 9.71 10.93 7.19
N THR A 2 9.60 11.54 6.00
CA THR A 2 8.55 12.54 5.71
C THR A 2 7.25 11.87 5.27
N GLU A 3 6.13 12.62 5.26
CA GLU A 3 4.83 12.18 4.71
C GLU A 3 4.98 11.62 3.28
N LYS A 4 5.73 12.32 2.42
CA LYS A 4 6.01 11.88 1.04
C LYS A 4 6.69 10.51 0.99
N ASN A 5 7.64 10.23 1.88
CA ASN A 5 8.29 8.93 1.92
C ASN A 5 7.29 7.81 2.25
N TRP A 6 6.34 8.06 3.15
CA TRP A 6 5.32 7.09 3.53
C TRP A 6 4.29 6.86 2.41
N MET A 7 3.88 7.90 1.71
CA MET A 7 3.06 7.76 0.49
C MET A 7 3.75 6.88 -0.55
N THR A 8 5.03 7.14 -0.84
CA THR A 8 5.80 6.30 -1.77
C THR A 8 5.90 4.85 -1.28
N LEU A 9 6.07 4.64 0.03
CA LEU A 9 6.10 3.28 0.61
C LEU A 9 4.76 2.55 0.51
N CYS A 10 3.61 3.23 0.61
CA CYS A 10 2.31 2.60 0.40
C CYS A 10 2.26 1.92 -0.98
N HIS A 11 2.70 2.61 -2.03
CA HIS A 11 2.73 2.06 -3.38
C HIS A 11 3.84 1.01 -3.57
N LEU A 12 5.07 1.31 -3.12
CA LEU A 12 6.23 0.45 -3.33
C LEU A 12 6.12 -0.88 -2.57
N SER A 13 5.44 -0.88 -1.42
CA SER A 13 5.24 -2.09 -0.61
C SER A 13 4.41 -3.17 -1.32
N ALA A 14 3.69 -2.86 -2.39
CA ALA A 14 3.04 -3.85 -3.24
C ALA A 14 4.05 -4.84 -3.87
N LEU A 15 5.33 -4.46 -4.00
CA LEU A 15 6.39 -5.36 -4.45
C LEU A 15 6.67 -6.49 -3.44
N ALA A 16 6.10 -6.47 -2.23
CA ALA A 16 6.15 -7.59 -1.29
C ALA A 16 5.55 -8.90 -1.88
N MET A 17 4.81 -8.84 -2.99
CA MET A 17 4.41 -10.01 -3.76
C MET A 17 5.57 -10.91 -4.20
N PHE A 18 6.77 -10.36 -4.40
CA PHE A 18 7.96 -11.16 -4.76
C PHE A 18 8.50 -11.98 -3.58
N ILE A 19 8.11 -11.64 -2.35
CA ILE A 19 8.49 -12.34 -1.13
C ILE A 19 7.36 -13.27 -0.68
N ILE A 20 6.11 -12.78 -0.73
CA ILE A 20 4.90 -13.51 -0.36
C ILE A 20 3.99 -13.59 -1.61
N PRO A 21 4.12 -14.64 -2.42
CA PRO A 21 3.33 -14.77 -3.65
C PRO A 21 1.82 -14.77 -3.39
N GLY A 22 1.06 -14.21 -4.33
CA GLY A 22 -0.40 -14.24 -4.34
C GLY A 22 -1.12 -13.20 -3.47
N ILE A 23 -0.51 -12.74 -2.36
CA ILE A 23 -1.17 -11.76 -1.47
C ILE A 23 -0.27 -10.63 -0.96
N GLY A 24 1.04 -10.74 -1.16
CA GLY A 24 2.00 -9.71 -0.73
C GLY A 24 1.73 -8.33 -1.33
N ASN A 25 1.15 -8.25 -2.53
CA ASN A 25 0.80 -6.98 -3.17
C ASN A 25 -0.31 -6.20 -2.45
N ILE A 26 -1.16 -6.87 -1.67
CA ILE A 26 -2.21 -6.24 -0.86
C ILE A 26 -1.73 -6.05 0.58
N ILE A 27 -1.05 -7.05 1.16
CA ILE A 27 -0.58 -6.99 2.56
C ILE A 27 0.43 -5.86 2.75
N GLY A 28 1.37 -5.67 1.81
CA GLY A 28 2.37 -4.61 1.91
C GLY A 28 1.72 -3.22 2.08
N PRO A 29 0.91 -2.77 1.12
CA PRO A 29 0.23 -1.47 1.20
C PRO A 29 -0.68 -1.37 2.42
N LEU A 30 -1.38 -2.45 2.79
CA LEU A 30 -2.26 -2.49 3.96
C LEU A 30 -1.50 -2.20 5.25
N VAL A 31 -0.34 -2.83 5.44
CA VAL A 31 0.51 -2.61 6.62
C VAL A 31 0.99 -1.17 6.66
N VAL A 32 1.51 -0.64 5.54
CA VAL A 32 2.02 0.75 5.51
C VAL A 32 0.88 1.75 5.78
N TRP A 33 -0.29 1.55 5.18
CA TRP A 33 -1.47 2.40 5.39
C TRP A 33 -1.91 2.38 6.86
N LEU A 34 -2.09 1.20 7.47
CA LEU A 34 -2.53 1.10 8.87
C LEU A 34 -1.55 1.71 9.86
N LEU A 35 -0.24 1.68 9.57
CA LEU A 35 0.77 2.26 10.44
C LEU A 35 0.76 3.79 10.46
N LYS A 36 0.26 4.45 9.39
CA LYS A 36 0.48 5.88 9.17
C LYS A 36 -0.72 6.71 8.77
N LYS A 37 -1.87 6.09 8.44
CA LYS A 37 -3.10 6.80 8.07
C LYS A 37 -3.59 7.81 9.12
N ASP A 38 -3.35 7.53 10.41
CA ASP A 38 -3.81 8.38 11.51
C ASP A 38 -2.83 9.53 11.82
N GLU A 39 -1.59 9.47 11.29
CA GLU A 39 -0.56 10.49 11.47
C GLU A 39 -0.50 11.44 10.25
N PHE A 40 -0.67 10.91 9.04
CA PHE A 40 -0.52 11.66 7.80
C PHE A 40 -1.78 11.52 6.92
N PRO A 41 -2.61 12.58 6.80
CA PRO A 41 -3.80 12.56 5.96
C PRO A 41 -3.52 12.20 4.50
N ALA A 42 -2.38 12.59 3.92
CA ALA A 42 -2.05 12.19 2.55
C ALA A 42 -1.77 10.69 2.44
N VAL A 43 -1.24 10.05 3.49
CA VAL A 43 -1.02 8.60 3.51
C VAL A 43 -2.35 7.85 3.62
N ASP A 44 -3.37 8.40 4.28
CA ASP A 44 -4.71 7.80 4.27
C ASP A 44 -5.29 7.79 2.86
N THR A 45 -5.18 8.90 2.13
CA THR A 45 -5.63 9.00 0.74
C THR A 45 -4.85 8.05 -0.17
N GLU A 46 -3.52 8.17 -0.21
CA GLU A 46 -2.67 7.38 -1.11
C GLU A 46 -2.66 5.89 -0.76
N GLY A 47 -2.76 5.54 0.53
CA GLY A 47 -2.84 4.16 0.99
C GLY A 47 -4.11 3.45 0.53
N LYS A 48 -5.26 4.15 0.58
CA LYS A 48 -6.53 3.64 0.03
C LYS A 48 -6.46 3.46 -1.48
N GLU A 49 -5.90 4.41 -2.22
CA GLU A 49 -5.72 4.30 -3.67
C GLU A 49 -4.77 3.14 -4.05
N ALA A 50 -3.65 2.99 -3.34
CA ALA A 50 -2.74 1.87 -3.53
C ALA A 50 -3.43 0.53 -3.30
N LEU A 51 -4.22 0.41 -2.23
CA LEU A 51 -5.00 -0.79 -1.92
C LEU A 51 -6.07 -1.07 -2.98
N ASN A 52 -6.85 -0.07 -3.37
CA ASN A 52 -7.89 -0.20 -4.39
C ASN A 52 -7.30 -0.67 -5.72
N PHE A 53 -6.16 -0.12 -6.13
CA PHE A 53 -5.47 -0.55 -7.34
C PHE A 53 -5.01 -2.00 -7.24
N GLN A 54 -4.35 -2.39 -6.14
CA GLN A 54 -3.85 -3.76 -5.98
C GLN A 54 -4.97 -4.80 -5.87
N ILE A 55 -6.07 -4.48 -5.19
CA ILE A 55 -7.26 -5.33 -5.15
C ILE A 55 -7.86 -5.48 -6.55
N THR A 56 -7.99 -4.38 -7.30
CA THR A 56 -8.50 -4.40 -8.68
C THR A 56 -7.63 -5.27 -9.58
N VAL A 57 -6.30 -5.09 -9.50
CA VAL A 57 -5.32 -5.90 -10.24
C VAL A 57 -5.45 -7.38 -9.88
N THR A 58 -5.52 -7.73 -8.60
CA THR A 58 -5.66 -9.12 -8.14
C THR A 58 -6.97 -9.78 -8.58
N ILE A 59 -8.04 -9.01 -8.75
CA ILE A 59 -9.34 -9.55 -9.21
C ILE A 59 -9.41 -9.63 -10.73
N ALA A 60 -8.81 -8.66 -11.44
CA ALA A 60 -8.95 -8.51 -12.89
C ALA A 60 -7.87 -9.23 -13.71
N LEU A 61 -6.71 -9.53 -13.13
CA LEU A 61 -5.60 -10.29 -13.75
C LEU A 61 -5.50 -11.69 -13.16
#